data_AF-A0A137PFC8-F1
#
_entry.id   AF-A0A137PFC8-F1
#
_cell.length_a   1.000
_cell.length_b   1.000
_cell.length_c   1.000
_cell.angle_alpha   90.00
_cell.angle_beta   90.00
_cell.angle_gamma   90.00
#
_symmetry.space_group_name_H-M   'P 1'
#
loop_
_entity.id
_entity.type
_entity.pdbx_description
1 polymer ?
#
loop_
_entity_poly.entity_id
_entity_poly.type
_entity_poly.pdbx_seq_one_letter_code
_entity_poly.pdbx_strand_id
1 'polypeptide(L)'
;MTIVFTIVYWSFGAFTGVLKKVGCNPGSDDKTLNTVYLLMAGFVDLITIIVGVYTSIAGHRNLNKWVNVYSATIVEHGEHQDELLKYRKKMAQRSFLYPLSTCITLPFEAIFLILFGCGLFVFELGIPKAITLGLSGLLTGIAFVIDPATHIAFKSAYNQFMNKNNDMKNSYDRYLTTSNDIALNVAQ
;
A
#
# COMPACT_ATOMS: atom_id res chain seq x y z
N MET A 1 4.27 -7.70 -7.20
CA MET A 1 5.58 -8.02 -6.58
C MET A 1 5.61 -9.43 -6.00
N THR A 2 4.69 -9.82 -5.12
CA THR A 2 4.70 -11.13 -4.44
C THR A 2 4.77 -12.32 -5.40
N ILE A 3 3.94 -12.35 -6.46
CA ILE A 3 3.96 -13.42 -7.48
C ILE A 3 5.34 -13.56 -8.13
N VAL A 4 6.01 -12.44 -8.43
CA VAL A 4 7.34 -12.44 -9.06
C VAL A 4 8.37 -13.08 -8.11
N PHE A 5 8.39 -12.68 -6.84
CA PHE A 5 9.29 -13.30 -5.85
C PHE A 5 8.97 -14.77 -5.63
N THR A 6 7.69 -15.14 -5.56
CA THR A 6 7.28 -16.54 -5.43
C THR A 6 7.77 -17.38 -6.61
N ILE A 7 7.67 -16.88 -7.84
CA ILE A 7 8.18 -17.57 -9.04
C ILE A 7 9.71 -17.69 -8.99
N VAL A 8 10.42 -16.64 -8.59
CA VAL A 8 11.89 -16.65 -8.46
C VAL A 8 12.32 -17.70 -7.42
N TYR A 9 11.73 -17.69 -6.23
CA TYR A 9 12.04 -18.66 -5.18
C TYR A 9 11.64 -20.09 -5.53
N TRP A 10 10.54 -20.25 -6.26
CA TRP A 10 10.15 -21.55 -6.80
C TRP A 10 11.14 -22.06 -7.83
N SER A 11 11.61 -21.19 -8.72
CA SER A 11 12.64 -21.52 -9.73
C SER A 11 13.98 -21.90 -9.09
N PHE A 12 14.30 -21.35 -7.92
CA PHE A 12 15.46 -21.75 -7.12
C PHE A 12 15.26 -23.01 -6.28
N GLY A 13 14.09 -23.65 -6.34
CA GLY A 13 13.80 -24.86 -5.56
C GLY A 13 13.73 -24.61 -4.05
N ALA A 14 13.48 -23.36 -3.62
CA ALA A 14 13.48 -23.00 -2.21
C ALA A 14 12.28 -23.58 -1.43
N PHE A 15 11.26 -24.09 -2.12
CA PHE A 15 10.08 -24.70 -1.50
C PHE A 15 10.25 -26.22 -1.38
N THR A 16 10.60 -26.67 -0.18
CA THR A 16 10.75 -28.08 0.17
C THR A 16 9.72 -28.50 1.22
N GLY A 17 8.94 -29.54 0.92
CA GLY A 17 7.89 -30.08 1.79
C GLY A 17 8.42 -31.10 2.79
N VAL A 18 9.11 -30.65 3.85
CA VAL A 18 9.60 -31.55 4.91
C VAL A 18 8.64 -31.56 6.09
N LEU A 19 8.36 -32.75 6.63
CA LEU A 19 7.54 -32.93 7.83
C LEU A 19 8.30 -32.41 9.07
N LYS A 20 7.61 -31.67 9.96
CA LYS A 20 8.11 -31.07 11.22
C LYS A 20 8.95 -29.79 11.11
N LYS A 21 8.62 -28.88 10.18
CA LYS A 21 9.20 -27.53 10.20
C LYS A 21 8.52 -26.63 11.23
N VAL A 22 9.33 -25.83 11.94
CA VAL A 22 8.86 -24.81 12.90
C VAL A 22 8.29 -23.56 12.18
N GLY A 23 8.53 -23.43 10.88
CA GLY A 23 7.96 -22.38 10.04
C GLY A 23 8.08 -22.71 8.55
N CYS A 24 7.25 -22.05 7.73
CA CYS A 24 7.22 -22.22 6.28
C CYS A 24 8.04 -21.12 5.60
N ASN A 25 9.37 -21.14 5.81
CA ASN A 25 10.28 -20.17 5.19
C ASN A 25 10.96 -20.79 3.96
N PRO A 26 11.07 -20.07 2.85
CA PRO A 26 11.83 -20.54 1.68
C PRO A 26 13.28 -20.83 2.06
N GLY A 27 13.79 -21.97 1.63
CA GLY A 27 15.18 -22.36 1.86
C GLY A 27 15.49 -22.80 3.29
N SER A 28 14.50 -23.07 4.16
CA SER A 28 14.77 -23.47 5.56
C SER A 28 15.69 -24.67 5.73
N ASP A 29 15.82 -25.51 4.71
CA ASP A 29 16.61 -26.74 4.74
C ASP A 29 18.06 -26.52 4.27
N ASP A 30 18.33 -25.41 3.59
CA ASP A 30 19.67 -25.01 3.15
C ASP A 30 20.02 -23.68 3.81
N LYS A 31 21.04 -23.69 4.67
CA LYS A 31 21.51 -22.50 5.37
C LYS A 31 21.81 -21.34 4.41
N THR A 32 22.36 -21.63 3.25
CA THR A 32 22.73 -20.64 2.22
C THR A 32 21.48 -20.00 1.63
N LEU A 33 20.50 -20.81 1.20
CA LEU A 33 19.25 -20.30 0.63
C LEU A 33 18.44 -19.50 1.65
N ASN A 34 18.37 -19.98 2.90
CA ASN A 34 17.71 -19.25 3.98
C ASN A 34 18.41 -17.89 4.24
N THR A 35 19.74 -17.86 4.30
CA THR A 35 20.49 -16.60 4.47
C THR A 35 20.23 -15.62 3.33
N VAL A 36 20.26 -16.08 2.08
CA VAL A 36 19.96 -15.23 0.91
C VAL A 36 18.54 -14.69 0.99
N TYR A 37 17.56 -15.53 1.31
CA TYR A 37 16.17 -15.14 1.49
C TYR A 37 16.01 -14.04 2.55
N LEU A 38 16.59 -14.25 3.74
CA LEU A 38 16.51 -13.32 4.86
C LEU A 38 17.12 -11.96 4.51
N LEU A 39 18.30 -11.94 3.89
CA LEU A 39 18.94 -10.71 3.46
C LEU A 39 18.12 -9.99 2.38
N MET A 40 17.64 -10.72 1.38
CA MET A 40 16.79 -10.14 0.33
C MET A 40 15.53 -9.51 0.92
N ALA A 41 14.83 -10.21 1.82
CA ALA A 41 13.63 -9.69 2.48
C ALA A 41 13.96 -8.44 3.30
N GLY A 42 15.01 -8.47 4.11
CA GLY A 42 15.43 -7.32 4.91
C GLY A 42 15.82 -6.09 4.07
N PHE A 43 16.48 -6.27 2.92
CA PHE A 43 16.77 -5.17 2.00
C PHE A 43 15.53 -4.65 1.27
N VAL A 44 14.60 -5.52 0.88
CA VAL A 44 13.32 -5.11 0.30
C VAL A 44 12.54 -4.27 1.30
N ASP A 45 12.50 -4.66 2.57
CA ASP A 45 11.86 -3.87 3.63
C ASP A 45 12.54 -2.52 3.82
N LEU A 46 13.87 -2.49 3.83
CA LEU A 46 14.64 -1.24 3.93
C LEU A 46 14.39 -0.30 2.75
N ILE A 47 14.38 -0.81 1.51
CA ILE A 47 14.03 -0.03 0.32
C ILE A 47 12.59 0.47 0.42
N THR A 48 11.67 -0.37 0.90
CA THR A 48 10.26 0.00 1.07
C THR A 48 10.11 1.13 2.07
N ILE A 49 10.85 1.12 3.19
CA ILE A 49 10.88 2.23 4.16
C ILE A 49 11.39 3.51 3.48
N ILE A 50 12.50 3.45 2.75
CA ILE A 50 13.06 4.63 2.05
C ILE A 50 12.04 5.20 1.05
N VAL A 51 11.42 4.35 0.25
CA VAL A 51 10.39 4.75 -0.72
C VAL A 51 9.17 5.31 0.00
N GLY A 52 8.74 4.71 1.12
CA GLY A 52 7.62 5.18 1.94
C GLY A 52 7.87 6.57 2.53
N VAL A 53 9.07 6.82 3.06
CA VAL A 53 9.49 8.13 3.56
C VAL A 53 9.56 9.14 2.40
N TYR A 54 10.20 8.78 1.29
CA TYR A 54 10.31 9.66 0.13
C TYR A 54 8.94 10.05 -0.44
N THR A 55 8.05 9.07 -0.65
CA THR A 55 6.70 9.31 -1.18
C THR A 55 5.85 10.14 -0.21
N SER A 56 5.99 9.94 1.10
CA SER A 56 5.34 10.78 2.10
C SER A 56 5.80 12.24 2.03
N ILE A 57 7.12 12.48 1.97
CA ILE A 57 7.68 13.83 1.90
C ILE A 57 7.31 14.50 0.56
N ALA A 58 7.56 13.81 -0.56
CA ALA A 58 7.26 14.33 -1.89
C ALA A 58 5.76 14.58 -2.07
N GLY A 59 4.92 13.68 -1.58
CA GLY A 59 3.48 13.81 -1.62
C GLY A 59 2.99 15.00 -0.80
N HIS A 60 3.48 15.23 0.42
CA HIS A 60 3.11 16.41 1.20
C HIS A 60 3.51 17.72 0.50
N ARG A 61 4.70 17.79 -0.10
CA ARG A 61 5.17 18.97 -0.82
C ARG A 61 4.32 19.24 -2.07
N ASN A 62 4.02 18.20 -2.83
CA ASN A 62 3.22 18.33 -4.04
C ASN A 62 1.74 18.60 -3.74
N LEU A 63 1.19 18.03 -2.66
CA LEU A 63 -0.19 18.31 -2.24
C LEU A 63 -0.38 19.79 -1.92
N ASN A 64 0.56 20.40 -1.18
CA ASN A 64 0.49 21.82 -0.86
C ASN A 64 0.57 22.69 -2.12
N LYS A 65 1.44 22.34 -3.08
CA LYS A 65 1.51 23.04 -4.37
C LYS A 65 0.22 22.88 -5.18
N TRP A 66 -0.29 21.65 -5.28
CA TRP A 66 -1.52 21.36 -6.00
C TRP A 66 -2.70 22.11 -5.39
N VAL A 67 -2.84 22.11 -4.06
CA VAL A 67 -3.86 22.89 -3.35
C VAL A 67 -3.77 24.37 -3.69
N ASN A 68 -2.58 24.96 -3.66
CA ASN A 68 -2.39 26.39 -3.95
C ASN A 68 -2.71 26.74 -5.42
N VAL A 69 -2.32 25.90 -6.37
CA VAL A 69 -2.63 26.11 -7.80
C VAL A 69 -4.12 25.93 -8.04
N TYR A 70 -4.73 24.87 -7.50
CA TYR A 70 -6.16 24.57 -7.65
C TYR A 70 -7.05 25.63 -6.98
N SER A 71 -6.62 26.20 -5.84
CA SER A 71 -7.30 27.34 -5.25
C SER A 71 -7.19 28.60 -6.11
N ALA A 72 -6.09 28.80 -6.84
CA ALA A 72 -5.90 29.98 -7.68
C ALA A 72 -6.70 29.92 -9.00
N THR A 73 -6.85 28.75 -9.62
CA THR A 73 -7.59 28.60 -10.89
C THR A 73 -9.10 28.54 -10.76
N ILE A 74 -9.65 28.20 -9.59
CA ILE A 74 -11.09 27.93 -9.45
C ILE A 74 -11.86 29.08 -8.77
N VAL A 75 -11.17 30.13 -8.31
CA VAL A 75 -11.80 31.41 -7.83
C VAL A 75 -12.81 32.00 -8.82
N GLU A 76 -12.79 31.57 -10.09
CA GLU A 76 -13.74 31.99 -11.12
C GLU A 76 -15.13 31.29 -11.08
N HIS A 77 -15.35 30.16 -10.38
CA HIS A 77 -16.59 29.37 -10.51
C HIS A 77 -17.15 28.77 -9.18
N GLY A 78 -17.92 29.56 -8.43
CA GLY A 78 -19.12 29.07 -7.71
C GLY A 78 -19.05 28.67 -6.21
N GLU A 79 -20.23 28.73 -5.56
CA GLU A 79 -20.52 28.80 -4.11
C GLU A 79 -20.27 27.53 -3.25
N HIS A 80 -19.84 26.39 -3.83
CA HIS A 80 -19.64 25.11 -3.10
C HIS A 80 -18.20 24.57 -3.14
N GLN A 81 -17.24 25.44 -3.46
CA GLN A 81 -15.84 25.08 -3.75
C GLN A 81 -15.04 24.60 -2.53
N ASP A 82 -15.23 25.26 -1.39
CA ASP A 82 -14.46 25.00 -0.18
C ASP A 82 -14.69 23.59 0.36
N GLU A 83 -15.91 23.06 0.18
CA GLU A 83 -16.27 21.71 0.60
C GLU A 83 -15.56 20.65 -0.26
N LEU A 84 -15.51 20.84 -1.59
CA LEU A 84 -14.81 19.94 -2.51
C LEU A 84 -13.30 19.92 -2.26
N LEU A 85 -12.71 21.11 -2.03
CA LEU A 85 -11.28 21.23 -1.77
C LEU A 85 -10.91 20.60 -0.41
N LYS A 86 -11.73 20.84 0.62
CA LYS A 86 -11.60 20.20 1.94
C LYS A 86 -11.75 18.68 1.84
N TYR A 87 -12.68 18.19 1.02
CA TYR A 87 -12.89 16.77 0.80
C TYR A 87 -11.69 16.09 0.12
N ARG A 88 -11.17 16.67 -0.98
CA ARG A 88 -10.01 16.10 -1.69
C ARG A 88 -8.73 16.16 -0.85
N LYS A 89 -8.50 17.25 -0.11
CA LYS A 89 -7.37 17.34 0.83
C LYS A 89 -7.46 16.25 1.90
N LYS A 90 -8.65 16.01 2.44
CA LYS A 90 -8.89 14.95 3.44
C LYS A 90 -8.66 13.55 2.86
N MET A 91 -9.09 13.29 1.61
CA MET A 91 -8.79 12.03 0.92
C MET A 91 -7.28 11.81 0.75
N ALA A 92 -6.57 12.81 0.21
CA ALA A 92 -5.13 12.69 0.01
C ALA A 92 -4.34 12.54 1.33
N GLN A 93 -4.78 13.25 2.38
CA GLN A 93 -4.20 13.08 3.72
C GLN A 93 -4.37 11.66 4.25
N ARG A 94 -5.50 11.00 3.96
CA ARG A 94 -5.75 9.61 4.36
C ARG A 94 -4.86 8.63 3.61
N SER A 95 -4.54 8.89 2.34
CA SER A 95 -3.61 8.04 1.58
C SER A 95 -2.18 8.03 2.15
N PHE A 96 -1.78 9.05 2.91
CA PHE A 96 -0.47 9.05 3.60
C PHE A 96 -0.43 8.11 4.82
N LEU A 97 -1.57 7.62 5.30
CA LEU A 97 -1.59 6.64 6.40
C LEU A 97 -0.95 5.31 5.98
N TYR A 98 -1.06 4.92 4.70
CA TYR A 98 -0.48 3.65 4.23
C TYR A 98 1.06 3.67 4.27
N PRO A 99 1.77 4.62 3.64
CA PRO A 99 3.23 4.70 3.75
C PRO A 99 3.70 4.93 5.19
N LEU A 100 2.98 5.74 5.97
CA LEU A 100 3.33 6.00 7.36
C LEU A 100 3.24 4.74 8.23
N SER A 101 2.19 3.94 8.05
CA SER A 101 2.07 2.65 8.73
C SER A 101 3.26 1.75 8.39
N THR A 102 3.65 1.65 7.12
CA THR A 102 4.80 0.83 6.71
C THR A 102 6.13 1.33 7.31
N CYS A 103 6.30 2.65 7.44
CA CYS A 103 7.50 3.24 8.06
C CYS A 103 7.61 2.93 9.56
N ILE A 104 6.48 2.70 10.24
CA ILE A 104 6.45 2.37 11.67
C ILE A 104 6.66 0.87 11.89
N THR A 105 6.08 0.02 11.03
CA THR A 105 6.03 -1.42 11.27
C THR A 105 7.24 -2.18 10.70
N LEU A 106 7.77 -1.77 9.54
CA LEU A 106 8.87 -2.47 8.87
C LEU A 106 10.27 -2.34 9.51
N PRO A 107 10.66 -1.27 10.24
CA PRO A 107 12.05 -1.13 10.70
C PRO A 107 12.54 -2.28 11.58
N PHE A 108 11.71 -2.77 12.50
CA PHE A 108 12.06 -3.88 13.38
C PHE A 108 12.23 -5.19 12.61
N GLU A 109 11.38 -5.40 11.60
CA GLU A 109 11.48 -6.56 10.71
C GLU A 109 12.76 -6.50 9.86
N ALA A 110 13.03 -5.36 9.21
CA ALA A 110 14.21 -5.17 8.38
C ALA A 110 15.51 -5.41 9.17
N ILE A 111 15.63 -4.80 10.37
CA ILE A 111 16.81 -4.95 11.23
C ILE A 111 16.96 -6.41 11.66
N PHE A 112 15.87 -7.06 12.11
CA PHE A 112 15.90 -8.45 12.53
C PHE A 112 16.33 -9.38 11.38
N LEU A 113 15.77 -9.20 10.18
CA LEU A 113 16.07 -10.04 9.02
C LEU A 113 17.51 -9.89 8.55
N ILE A 114 18.05 -8.67 8.54
CA ILE A 114 19.45 -8.41 8.17
C ILE A 114 20.39 -9.06 9.19
N LEU A 115 20.17 -8.84 10.50
CA LEU A 115 21.00 -9.44 11.55
C LEU A 115 20.94 -10.96 11.51
N PHE A 116 19.75 -11.52 11.34
CA PHE A 116 19.57 -12.97 11.27
C PHE A 116 20.22 -13.56 10.00
N GLY A 117 20.13 -12.87 8.87
CA GLY A 117 20.86 -13.21 7.64
C GLY A 117 22.38 -13.21 7.84
N CYS A 118 22.92 -12.29 8.65
CA CYS A 118 24.33 -12.25 9.06
C CYS A 118 24.71 -13.33 10.10
N GLY A 119 23.78 -14.18 10.52
CA GLY A 119 24.02 -15.23 11.52
C GLY A 119 23.89 -14.77 12.98
N LEU A 120 23.42 -13.55 13.23
CA LEU A 120 23.17 -13.01 14.57
C LEU A 120 21.67 -13.08 14.88
N PHE A 121 21.26 -14.07 15.68
CA PHE A 121 19.88 -14.21 16.11
C PHE A 121 19.63 -13.43 17.41
N VAL A 122 18.94 -12.30 17.32
CA VAL A 122 18.59 -11.45 18.47
C VAL A 122 17.13 -11.70 18.83
N PHE A 123 16.89 -12.53 19.84
CA PHE A 123 15.53 -12.90 20.28
C PHE A 123 14.71 -11.68 20.72
N GLU A 124 15.37 -10.69 21.33
CA GLU A 124 14.76 -9.44 21.79
C GLU A 124 14.14 -8.62 20.65
N LEU A 125 14.64 -8.75 19.42
CA LEU A 125 14.07 -8.14 18.22
C LEU A 125 12.94 -8.99 17.60
N GLY A 126 12.85 -10.27 17.95
CA GLY A 126 11.79 -11.17 17.46
C GLY A 126 10.40 -10.81 17.98
N ILE A 127 10.30 -10.42 19.26
CA ILE A 127 9.04 -9.98 19.87
C ILE A 127 8.48 -8.71 19.20
N PRO A 128 9.23 -7.58 19.09
CA PRO A 128 8.73 -6.38 18.44
C PRO A 128 8.46 -6.61 16.94
N LYS A 129 9.24 -7.47 16.26
CA LYS A 129 8.91 -7.90 14.89
C LYS A 129 7.53 -8.54 14.81
N ALA A 130 7.23 -9.53 15.67
CA ALA A 130 5.94 -10.21 15.63
C ALA A 130 4.76 -9.25 15.91
N ILE A 131 4.93 -8.35 16.88
CA ILE A 131 3.93 -7.34 17.22
C ILE A 131 3.70 -6.37 16.06
N THR A 132 4.78 -5.84 15.46
CA THR A 132 4.69 -4.88 14.37
C THR A 132 4.12 -5.49 13.10
N LEU A 133 4.41 -6.75 12.81
CA LEU A 133 3.83 -7.50 11.69
C LEU A 133 2.31 -7.68 11.87
N GLY A 134 1.87 -8.07 13.06
CA GLY A 134 0.43 -8.14 13.40
C GLY A 134 -0.25 -6.77 13.34
N LEU A 135 0.39 -5.74 13.88
CA LEU A 135 -0.11 -4.37 13.86
C LEU A 135 -0.20 -3.82 12.43
N SER A 136 0.73 -4.17 11.56
CA SER A 136 0.73 -3.76 10.15
C SER A 136 -0.55 -4.22 9.44
N GLY A 137 -0.95 -5.48 9.65
CA GLY A 137 -2.20 -6.00 9.11
C GLY A 137 -3.43 -5.27 9.65
N LEU A 138 -3.46 -5.01 10.96
CA LEU A 138 -4.55 -4.29 11.62
C LEU A 138 -4.66 -2.83 11.13
N LEU A 139 -3.55 -2.10 11.07
CA LEU A 139 -3.51 -0.71 10.60
C LEU A 139 -3.92 -0.62 9.13
N THR A 140 -3.47 -1.56 8.30
CA THR A 140 -3.88 -1.65 6.90
C THR A 140 -5.39 -1.90 6.78
N GLY A 141 -5.94 -2.82 7.58
CA GLY A 141 -7.38 -3.07 7.63
C GLY A 141 -8.19 -1.84 8.04
N ILE A 142 -7.75 -1.13 9.08
CA ILE A 142 -8.38 0.13 9.51
C ILE A 142 -8.32 1.18 8.40
N ALA A 143 -7.17 1.33 7.73
CA ALA A 143 -7.02 2.26 6.62
C ALA A 143 -8.01 1.94 5.49
N PHE A 144 -8.14 0.66 5.10
CA PHE A 144 -9.13 0.21 4.11
C PHE A 144 -10.58 0.54 4.51
N VAL A 145 -10.93 0.35 5.79
CA VAL A 145 -12.28 0.64 6.31
C VAL A 145 -12.57 2.14 6.36
N ILE A 146 -11.58 2.99 6.54
CA ILE A 146 -11.77 4.46 6.59
C ILE A 146 -11.72 5.07 5.18
N ASP A 147 -11.14 4.38 4.21
CA ASP A 147 -10.91 4.89 2.87
C ASP A 147 -12.19 4.84 2.00
N PRO A 148 -12.80 6.01 1.69
CA PRO A 148 -14.02 6.08 0.90
C PRO A 148 -13.85 5.51 -0.52
N ALA A 149 -12.64 5.54 -1.10
CA ALA A 149 -12.39 4.96 -2.41
C ALA A 149 -12.62 3.44 -2.40
N THR A 150 -12.22 2.77 -1.31
CA THR A 150 -12.47 1.34 -1.11
C THR A 150 -13.96 1.05 -1.03
N HIS A 151 -14.73 1.85 -0.30
CA HIS A 151 -16.18 1.70 -0.19
C HIS A 151 -16.87 1.85 -1.55
N ILE A 152 -16.48 2.84 -2.35
CA ILE A 152 -17.02 3.07 -3.69
C ILE A 152 -16.69 1.90 -4.61
N ALA A 153 -15.44 1.42 -4.60
CA ALA A 153 -15.00 0.28 -5.38
C ALA A 153 -15.77 -1.00 -4.98
N PHE A 154 -15.96 -1.25 -3.69
CA PHE A 154 -16.68 -2.40 -3.17
C PHE A 154 -18.16 -2.35 -3.56
N LYS A 155 -18.80 -1.17 -3.45
CA LYS A 155 -20.19 -0.96 -3.89
C LYS A 155 -20.34 -1.19 -5.39
N SER A 156 -19.42 -0.69 -6.20
CA SER A 156 -19.42 -0.91 -7.65
C SER A 156 -19.28 -2.39 -8.00
N ALA A 157 -18.31 -3.08 -7.39
CA ALA A 157 -18.09 -4.51 -7.58
C ALA A 157 -19.31 -5.34 -7.13
N TYR A 158 -19.90 -5.02 -5.98
CA TYR A 158 -21.11 -5.66 -5.49
C TYR A 158 -22.29 -5.48 -6.45
N ASN A 159 -22.49 -4.27 -6.95
CA ASN A 159 -23.53 -3.97 -7.94
C ASN A 159 -23.30 -4.73 -9.24
N GLN A 160 -22.07 -4.81 -9.75
CA GLN A 160 -21.73 -5.59 -10.94
C GLN A 160 -22.00 -7.09 -10.76
N PHE A 161 -21.68 -7.63 -9.58
CA PHE A 161 -21.93 -9.03 -9.27
C PHE A 161 -23.43 -9.33 -9.18
N MET A 162 -24.20 -8.45 -8.52
CA MET A 162 -25.62 -8.70 -8.24
C MET A 162 -26.55 -8.34 -9.41
N ASN A 163 -26.22 -7.33 -10.21
CA ASN A 163 -27.00 -6.91 -11.38
C ASN A 163 -26.51 -7.54 -12.70
N LYS A 164 -25.73 -8.62 -12.65
CA LYS A 164 -25.14 -9.28 -13.82
C LYS A 164 -26.16 -9.72 -14.89
N ASN A 165 -27.44 -9.85 -14.54
CA ASN A 165 -28.52 -10.24 -15.45
C ASN A 165 -29.47 -9.11 -15.88
N ASN A 166 -29.27 -7.88 -15.39
CA ASN A 166 -30.09 -6.74 -15.77
C ASN A 166 -29.26 -5.78 -16.63
N ASP A 167 -29.42 -5.83 -17.95
CA ASP A 167 -28.86 -4.91 -18.94
C ASP A 167 -29.36 -3.45 -18.81
N MET A 168 -29.78 -3.02 -17.61
CA MET A 168 -29.96 -1.61 -17.30
C MET A 168 -28.65 -1.05 -16.77
N LYS A 169 -27.81 -0.68 -17.74
CA LYS A 169 -26.66 0.23 -17.59
C LYS A 169 -27.17 1.53 -16.96
N ASN A 170 -27.15 1.58 -15.63
CA ASN A 170 -27.70 2.65 -14.83
C ASN A 170 -26.96 3.97 -15.15
N SER A 171 -27.69 4.94 -15.72
CA SER A 171 -27.23 6.30 -16.06
C SER A 171 -26.68 7.11 -14.87
N TYR A 172 -26.69 6.56 -13.65
CA TYR A 172 -26.17 7.18 -12.44
C TYR A 172 -24.65 7.17 -12.33
N ASP A 173 -23.96 6.14 -12.84
CA ASP A 173 -22.48 6.11 -12.83
C ASP A 173 -21.89 7.14 -13.78
N ARG A 174 -22.64 7.52 -14.83
CA ARG A 174 -22.20 8.52 -15.81
C ARG A 174 -22.11 9.91 -15.18
N TYR A 175 -23.02 10.28 -14.27
CA TYR A 175 -22.99 11.60 -13.61
C TYR A 175 -21.86 11.77 -12.57
N LEU A 176 -21.39 10.67 -11.95
CA LEU A 176 -20.24 10.70 -11.03
C LEU A 176 -18.90 10.70 -11.78
N THR A 177 -18.85 10.21 -13.02
CA THR A 177 -17.67 10.30 -13.88
C THR A 177 -17.59 11.60 -14.70
N THR A 178 -18.71 12.26 -15.04
CA THR A 178 -18.67 13.46 -15.91
C THR A 178 -18.51 14.82 -15.21
N SER A 179 -18.47 14.92 -13.87
CA SER A 179 -18.38 16.25 -13.23
C SER A 179 -16.97 16.72 -12.86
N ASN A 180 -15.92 15.90 -13.06
CA ASN A 180 -14.57 16.28 -12.60
C ASN A 180 -13.39 15.75 -13.43
N ASP A 181 -13.65 15.07 -14.56
CA ASP A 181 -12.60 14.87 -15.55
C ASP A 181 -12.36 16.22 -16.22
N ILE A 182 -11.39 16.97 -15.67
CA ILE A 182 -10.76 18.08 -16.36
C ILE A 182 -10.30 17.53 -17.69
N ALA A 183 -10.99 17.92 -18.77
CA ALA A 183 -10.47 17.79 -20.10
C ALA A 183 -9.13 18.54 -20.10
N LEU A 184 -8.03 17.79 -20.07
CA LEU A 184 -6.73 18.25 -20.53
C LEU A 184 -6.86 18.45 -22.04
N ASN A 185 -7.59 19.50 -22.42
CA ASN A 185 -7.50 20.09 -23.74
C ASN A 185 -6.07 20.56 -23.88
N VAL A 186 -5.30 19.75 -24.62
CA VAL A 186 -4.43 20.19 -25.71
C VAL A 186 -4.30 21.71 -25.75
N ALA A 187 -3.33 22.24 -25.01
CA ALA A 187 -2.77 23.54 -25.34
C ALA A 187 -1.82 23.31 -26.52
N GLN A 188 -2.14 24.00 -27.62
CA GLN A 188 -1.39 24.06 -28.87
C GLN A 188 0.04 24.59 -28.68
#